data_AF-A0A0V1BAD4-F1
#
_entry.id   AF-A0A0V1BAD4-F1
#
_cell.length_a   1.000
_cell.length_b   1.000
_cell.length_c   1.000
_cell.angle_alpha   90.00
_cell.angle_beta   90.00
_cell.angle_gamma   90.00
#
_symmetry.space_group_name_H-M   'P 1'
#
loop_
_entity.id
_entity.type
_entity.pdbx_description
1 polymer ?
#
loop_
_entity_poly.entity_id
_entity_poly.type
_entity_poly.pdbx_seq_one_letter_code
_entity_poly.pdbx_strand_id
1 'polypeptide(L)'
;MTIIKKIAPPIQHTESAPFIKFLLSLLMRFKRYKQNGEFVRDGYVNCLRYADEITSRSLPPPTLPYGINRKISHNYYYDRDARRSVQPPRLIGEDVLQLASSKKDNKNVFISLPYPVPGVGYAWKRDASEELKQTKYDPSLKELERFDAK
;
A
#
# COMPACT_ATOMS: atom_id res chain seq x y z
N MET A 1 53.50 -13.40 -6.96
CA MET A 1 53.10 -13.60 -5.55
C MET A 1 51.58 -13.55 -5.46
N THR A 2 50.92 -14.70 -5.32
CA THR A 2 49.46 -14.80 -5.29
C THR A 2 48.97 -14.54 -3.87
N ILE A 3 48.26 -13.43 -3.64
CA ILE A 3 47.72 -13.08 -2.33
C ILE A 3 46.52 -14.01 -2.06
N ILE A 4 46.73 -15.04 -1.24
CA ILE A 4 45.66 -15.90 -0.74
C ILE A 4 44.89 -15.08 0.30
N LYS A 5 43.72 -14.56 -0.08
CA LYS A 5 42.79 -13.96 0.89
C LYS A 5 42.28 -15.09 1.79
N LYS A 6 42.60 -15.03 3.09
CA LYS A 6 41.97 -15.89 4.09
C LYS A 6 40.47 -15.57 4.11
N ILE A 7 39.67 -16.50 3.60
CA ILE A 7 38.21 -16.42 3.68
C ILE A 7 37.83 -16.74 5.12
N ALA A 8 37.13 -15.83 5.79
CA ALA A 8 36.59 -16.08 7.12
C ALA A 8 35.64 -17.28 7.06
N PRO A 9 35.59 -18.13 8.10
CA PRO A 9 34.65 -19.24 8.12
C PRO A 9 33.21 -18.73 7.97
N PRO A 10 32.33 -19.47 7.28
CA PRO A 10 30.93 -19.08 7.17
C PRO A 10 30.34 -18.94 8.58
N ILE A 11 29.70 -17.81 8.84
CA ILE A 11 29.00 -17.58 10.11
C ILE A 11 27.87 -18.59 10.18
N GLN A 12 27.94 -19.53 11.11
CA GLN A 12 26.88 -20.53 11.30
C GLN A 12 25.76 -19.94 12.16
N HIS A 13 24.52 -20.26 11.80
CA HIS A 13 23.37 -20.05 12.67
C HIS A 13 23.61 -20.63 14.07
N THR A 14 23.34 -19.86 15.12
CA THR A 14 23.30 -20.43 16.47
C THR A 14 22.02 -21.25 16.61
N GLU A 15 22.18 -22.56 16.61
CA GLU A 15 21.09 -23.52 16.77
C GLU A 15 20.98 -24.02 18.21
N SER A 16 19.75 -24.22 18.69
CA SER A 16 19.54 -24.92 19.96
C SER A 16 19.78 -26.42 19.82
N ALA A 17 20.07 -27.09 20.95
CA ALA A 17 20.27 -28.53 20.98
C ALA A 17 19.05 -29.28 20.40
N PRO A 18 19.25 -30.44 19.74
CA PRO A 18 18.18 -31.17 19.05
C PRO A 18 17.04 -31.56 20.00
N PHE A 19 17.35 -31.88 21.27
CA PHE A 19 16.34 -32.15 22.30
C PHE A 19 15.47 -30.93 22.62
N ILE A 20 16.05 -29.73 22.69
CA ILE A 20 15.31 -28.49 22.94
C ILE A 20 14.46 -28.13 21.71
N LYS A 21 14.99 -28.30 20.50
CA LYS A 21 14.21 -28.15 19.26
C LYS A 21 13.00 -29.09 19.24
N PHE A 22 13.21 -30.35 19.64
CA PHE A 22 12.14 -31.33 19.78
C PHE A 22 11.09 -30.87 20.79
N LEU A 23 11.49 -30.48 22.00
CA LEU A 23 10.59 -30.00 23.04
C LEU A 23 9.79 -28.75 22.60
N LEU A 24 10.45 -27.78 21.97
CA LEU A 24 9.79 -26.58 21.42
C LEU A 24 8.80 -26.95 20.32
N SER A 25 9.16 -27.87 19.44
CA SER A 25 8.26 -28.34 18.37
C SER A 25 7.06 -29.12 18.91
N LEU A 26 7.19 -29.75 20.09
CA LEU A 26 6.12 -30.47 20.76
C LEU A 26 5.17 -29.52 21.51
N LEU A 27 5.73 -28.61 22.32
CA LEU A 27 4.96 -27.73 23.21
C LEU A 27 4.37 -26.52 22.48
N MET A 28 5.10 -25.94 21.54
CA MET A 28 4.71 -24.73 20.80
C MET A 28 4.20 -25.05 19.38
N ARG A 29 3.66 -26.26 19.19
CA ARG A 29 3.19 -26.72 17.88
C ARG A 29 1.93 -25.97 17.45
N PHE A 30 2.10 -24.91 16.68
CA PHE A 30 0.98 -24.19 16.08
C PHE A 30 0.92 -24.48 14.57
N LYS A 31 -0.21 -25.01 14.10
CA LYS A 31 -0.49 -25.15 12.67
C LYS A 31 -0.79 -23.77 12.11
N ARG A 32 0.07 -23.25 11.22
CA ARG A 32 -0.24 -22.00 10.51
C ARG A 32 -0.88 -22.30 9.16
N TYR A 33 -2.01 -21.66 8.92
CA TYR A 33 -2.66 -21.61 7.62
C TYR A 33 -2.57 -20.18 7.08
N LYS A 34 -2.41 -20.03 5.76
CA LYS A 34 -2.59 -18.74 5.10
C LYS A 34 -4.06 -18.35 5.25
N GLN A 35 -4.40 -17.08 5.02
CA GLN A 35 -5.79 -16.69 4.73
C GLN A 35 -6.37 -17.61 3.63
N ASN A 36 -5.51 -17.97 2.68
CA ASN A 36 -5.39 -19.19 1.86
C ASN A 36 -6.19 -20.45 2.26
N GLY A 37 -6.33 -20.76 3.55
CA GLY A 37 -6.69 -22.12 4.00
C GLY A 37 -5.59 -23.15 3.69
N GLU A 38 -4.69 -22.85 2.75
CA GLU A 38 -3.45 -23.54 2.50
C GLU A 38 -2.61 -23.63 3.77
N PHE A 39 -2.18 -24.85 4.05
CA PHE A 39 -1.21 -25.15 5.07
C PHE A 39 0.11 -24.42 4.78
N VAL A 40 0.59 -23.63 5.74
CA VAL A 40 1.87 -22.93 5.62
C VAL A 40 2.98 -23.77 6.20
N ARG A 41 2.80 -24.20 7.45
CA ARG A 41 3.81 -24.92 8.23
C ARG A 41 3.22 -25.47 9.53
N ASP A 42 3.80 -26.57 9.98
CA ASP A 42 3.56 -27.24 11.26
C ASP A 42 4.87 -27.22 12.03
N GLY A 43 4.87 -26.57 13.21
CA GLY A 43 6.01 -26.60 14.13
C GLY A 43 6.48 -25.22 14.60
N TYR A 44 7.42 -25.25 15.54
CA TYR A 44 8.08 -24.06 16.06
C TYR A 44 9.02 -23.47 15.01
N VAL A 45 9.02 -22.14 14.87
CA VAL A 45 9.95 -21.42 14.01
C VAL A 45 10.64 -20.36 14.83
N ASN A 46 11.96 -20.28 14.66
CA ASN A 46 12.75 -19.25 15.30
C ASN A 46 12.43 -17.88 14.68
N CYS A 47 12.10 -16.90 15.51
CA CYS A 47 11.81 -15.53 15.09
C CYS A 47 13.06 -14.64 15.02
N LEU A 48 14.23 -15.17 15.43
CA LEU A 48 15.49 -14.46 15.37
C LEU A 48 15.99 -14.36 13.94
N ARG A 49 16.71 -13.28 13.65
CA ARG A 49 17.37 -13.04 12.37
C ARG A 49 18.85 -13.37 12.50
N TYR A 50 19.36 -14.17 11.58
CA TYR A 50 20.76 -14.56 11.55
C TYR A 50 21.54 -13.83 10.45
N ALA A 51 22.88 -13.79 10.58
CA ALA A 51 23.74 -12.96 9.75
C ALA A 51 23.83 -13.43 8.28
N ASP A 52 23.56 -14.70 8.04
CA ASP A 52 23.48 -15.41 6.76
C ASP A 52 22.12 -15.29 6.07
N GLU A 53 21.04 -15.09 6.83
CA GLU A 53 19.69 -14.82 6.30
C GLU A 53 19.44 -13.33 5.97
N ILE A 54 20.24 -12.43 6.53
CA ILE A 54 20.10 -10.99 6.31
C ILE A 54 21.15 -10.48 5.33
N THR A 55 20.79 -9.45 4.57
CA THR A 55 21.74 -8.71 3.74
C THR A 55 22.87 -8.09 4.58
N SER A 56 24.07 -8.00 4.01
CA SER A 56 25.22 -7.36 4.63
C SER A 56 24.92 -5.92 5.06
N ARG A 57 25.50 -5.50 6.20
CA ARG A 57 25.42 -4.10 6.67
C ARG A 57 26.19 -3.12 5.78
N SER A 58 27.21 -3.60 5.08
CA SER A 58 27.92 -2.84 4.06
C SER A 58 27.23 -3.09 2.72
N LEU A 59 26.58 -2.06 2.20
CA LEU A 59 25.97 -2.07 0.87
C LEU A 59 26.88 -1.31 -0.11
N PRO A 60 26.97 -1.73 -1.38
CA PRO A 60 27.60 -0.93 -2.41
C PRO A 60 26.82 0.38 -2.62
N PRO A 61 27.47 1.46 -3.11
CA PRO A 61 26.79 2.70 -3.39
C PRO A 61 25.66 2.47 -4.43
N PRO A 62 24.42 2.88 -4.14
CA PRO A 62 23.30 2.67 -5.05
C PRO A 62 23.38 3.60 -6.25
N THR A 63 22.97 3.11 -7.43
CA THR A 63 22.73 3.95 -8.62
C THR A 63 21.23 4.21 -8.73
N LEU A 64 20.77 5.34 -8.19
CA LEU A 64 19.35 5.71 -8.20
C LEU A 64 18.97 6.28 -9.58
N PRO A 65 17.77 5.96 -10.10
CA PRO A 65 17.26 6.61 -11.29
C PRO A 65 17.02 8.09 -11.02
N TYR A 66 17.21 8.91 -12.04
CA TYR A 66 17.00 10.34 -11.92
C TYR A 66 15.51 10.71 -11.95
N GLY A 67 15.16 11.81 -11.28
CA GLY A 67 13.81 12.37 -11.35
C GLY A 67 13.48 12.96 -12.72
N ILE A 68 12.19 13.16 -12.97
CA ILE A 68 11.62 13.61 -14.26
C ILE A 68 12.24 14.94 -14.75
N ASN A 69 12.62 15.82 -13.83
CA ASN A 69 13.16 17.15 -14.12
C ASN A 69 14.69 17.19 -14.25
N ARG A 70 15.37 16.05 -14.48
CA ARG A 70 16.79 16.03 -14.88
C ARG A 70 16.91 16.02 -16.41
N LYS A 71 16.37 17.06 -17.04
CA LYS A 71 16.46 17.29 -18.48
C LYS A 71 17.40 18.47 -18.75
N ILE A 72 18.18 18.38 -19.83
CA ILE A 72 19.18 19.40 -20.22
C ILE A 72 18.51 20.58 -20.95
N SER A 73 17.43 20.33 -21.69
CA SER A 73 16.67 21.34 -22.44
C SER A 73 15.19 21.29 -22.06
N HIS A 74 14.46 22.39 -22.34
CA HIS A 74 13.01 22.50 -22.10
C HIS A 74 12.62 22.18 -20.65
N ASN A 75 13.37 22.74 -19.69
CA ASN A 75 13.24 22.45 -18.26
C ASN A 75 13.38 23.73 -17.44
N TYR A 76 12.66 24.78 -17.87
CA TYR A 76 12.63 26.04 -17.14
C TYR A 76 11.91 25.82 -15.80
N TYR A 77 12.46 26.39 -14.73
CA TYR A 77 11.88 26.25 -13.39
C TYR A 77 10.47 26.85 -13.31
N TYR A 78 10.24 27.94 -14.06
CA TYR A 78 8.96 28.64 -14.13
C TYR A 78 7.80 27.73 -14.53
N ASP A 79 7.98 26.86 -15.54
CA ASP A 79 6.91 26.00 -16.06
C ASP A 79 6.45 24.92 -15.07
N ARG A 80 7.28 24.60 -14.07
CA ARG A 80 7.05 23.50 -13.11
C ARG A 80 6.84 23.97 -11.67
N ASP A 81 6.96 25.27 -11.37
CA ASP A 81 6.84 25.79 -10.02
C ASP A 81 5.37 25.96 -9.61
N ALA A 82 4.74 24.87 -9.19
CA ALA A 82 3.37 24.87 -8.70
C ALA A 82 3.15 25.76 -7.47
N ARG A 83 4.21 26.16 -6.75
CA ARG A 83 4.09 27.06 -5.58
C ARG A 83 3.73 28.47 -6.01
N ARG A 84 4.14 28.89 -7.20
CA ARG A 84 3.83 30.21 -7.78
C ARG A 84 2.54 30.20 -8.61
N SER A 85 1.98 29.03 -8.93
CA SER A 85 0.68 28.93 -9.60
C SER A 85 -0.51 29.01 -8.63
N VAL A 86 -0.27 28.91 -7.32
CA VAL A 86 -1.33 29.04 -6.30
C VAL A 86 -1.89 30.46 -6.35
N GLN A 87 -3.19 30.56 -6.68
CA GLN A 87 -3.93 31.81 -6.63
C GLN A 87 -4.51 32.03 -5.22
N PRO A 88 -4.74 33.29 -4.82
CA PRO A 88 -5.48 33.57 -3.59
C PRO A 88 -6.88 32.92 -3.64
N PRO A 89 -7.47 32.57 -2.48
CA PRO A 89 -8.79 31.95 -2.43
C PRO A 89 -9.84 32.89 -3.03
N ARG A 90 -10.77 32.33 -3.82
CA ARG A 90 -11.87 33.10 -4.41
C ARG A 90 -12.94 33.36 -3.35
N LEU A 91 -13.19 34.63 -3.07
CA LEU A 91 -14.29 35.07 -2.21
C LEU A 91 -15.62 34.89 -2.96
N ILE A 92 -16.58 34.20 -2.33
CA ILE A 92 -17.91 33.91 -2.92
C ILE A 92 -19.01 34.77 -2.28
N GLY A 93 -18.80 35.27 -1.07
CA GLY A 93 -19.74 36.14 -0.36
C GLY A 93 -18.99 37.20 0.44
N GLU A 94 -18.85 38.39 -0.15
CA GLU A 94 -18.72 39.64 0.58
C GLU A 94 -19.95 40.48 0.22
N ASP A 95 -20.41 41.36 1.11
CA ASP A 95 -21.64 42.16 0.96
C ASP A 95 -21.65 43.17 -0.21
N VAL A 96 -20.72 43.05 -1.16
CA VAL A 96 -20.60 43.92 -2.34
C VAL A 96 -21.18 43.22 -3.57
N LEU A 97 -22.47 43.51 -3.81
CA LEU A 97 -23.18 43.53 -5.09
C LEU A 97 -22.83 42.44 -6.13
N GLN A 98 -23.68 41.40 -6.10
CA GLN A 98 -24.18 40.61 -7.24
C GLN A 98 -23.56 40.93 -8.62
N LEU A 99 -22.64 40.10 -9.09
CA LEU A 99 -22.54 39.79 -10.51
C LEU A 99 -23.31 38.50 -10.78
N ALA A 100 -24.38 38.62 -11.56
CA ALA A 100 -25.26 37.54 -11.98
C ALA A 100 -24.46 36.34 -12.49
N SER A 101 -24.56 35.23 -11.77
CA SER A 101 -24.07 33.94 -12.25
C SER A 101 -24.86 33.57 -13.50
N SER A 102 -24.24 33.69 -14.67
CA SER A 102 -24.79 33.14 -15.90
C SER A 102 -25.04 31.65 -15.70
N LYS A 103 -26.31 31.25 -15.77
CA LYS A 103 -26.73 29.84 -15.78
C LYS A 103 -26.00 29.14 -16.93
N LYS A 104 -24.96 28.37 -16.61
CA LYS A 104 -24.43 27.37 -17.53
C LYS A 104 -25.20 26.09 -17.26
N ASP A 105 -26.05 25.73 -18.22
CA ASP A 105 -26.83 24.49 -18.22
C ASP A 105 -25.87 23.30 -18.36
N ASN A 106 -25.33 22.83 -17.25
CA ASN A 106 -24.56 21.59 -17.20
C ASN A 106 -25.54 20.42 -17.28
N LYS A 107 -25.76 19.92 -18.51
CA LYS A 107 -26.57 18.73 -18.80
C LYS A 107 -25.88 17.43 -18.37
N ASN A 108 -25.45 17.32 -17.12
CA ASN A 108 -25.10 16.04 -16.51
C ASN A 108 -26.09 15.78 -15.38
N VAL A 109 -27.16 15.08 -15.76
CA VAL A 109 -28.23 14.61 -14.89
C VAL A 109 -27.65 13.59 -13.92
N PHE A 110 -27.34 13.97 -12.68
CA PHE A 110 -27.19 13.00 -11.60
C PHE A 110 -27.75 13.57 -10.30
N ILE A 111 -28.96 13.08 -9.98
CA ILE A 111 -29.72 13.23 -8.73
C ILE A 111 -30.10 14.69 -8.42
N SER A 112 -31.32 15.08 -8.80
CA SER A 112 -31.93 16.37 -8.46
C SER A 112 -32.25 16.46 -6.96
N LEU A 113 -31.23 16.62 -6.12
CA LEU A 113 -31.40 17.06 -4.73
C LEU A 113 -31.76 18.57 -4.76
N PRO A 114 -32.70 19.03 -3.92
CA PRO A 114 -33.15 20.43 -3.92
C PRO A 114 -32.09 21.43 -3.41
N TYR A 115 -30.95 20.94 -2.94
CA TYR A 115 -29.85 21.74 -2.38
C TYR A 115 -28.49 21.30 -2.97
N PRO A 116 -27.54 22.23 -3.15
CA PRO A 116 -26.19 21.89 -3.60
C PRO A 116 -25.47 21.07 -2.51
N VAL A 117 -24.92 19.91 -2.89
CA VAL A 117 -24.10 19.06 -2.02
C VAL A 117 -22.63 19.20 -2.43
N PRO A 118 -21.67 19.29 -1.49
CA PRO A 118 -20.25 19.34 -1.81
C PRO A 118 -19.75 17.96 -2.27
N GLY A 119 -20.01 17.63 -3.54
CA GLY A 119 -19.58 16.38 -4.19
C GLY A 119 -20.65 15.30 -4.25
N VAL A 120 -20.29 14.17 -4.87
CA VAL A 120 -21.14 12.99 -5.02
C VAL A 120 -20.77 11.99 -3.91
N GLY A 121 -21.77 11.43 -3.23
CA GLY A 121 -21.55 10.37 -2.25
C GLY A 121 -20.96 9.12 -2.91
N TYR A 122 -19.95 8.52 -2.29
CA TYR A 122 -19.36 7.27 -2.75
C TYR A 122 -20.03 6.08 -2.07
N ALA A 123 -20.60 5.16 -2.85
CA ALA A 123 -21.11 3.88 -2.36
C ALA A 123 -19.99 2.83 -2.43
N TRP A 124 -19.60 2.30 -1.27
CA TRP A 124 -18.69 1.16 -1.21
C TRP A 124 -19.35 -0.06 -1.88
N LYS A 125 -18.60 -0.78 -2.71
CA LYS A 125 -19.04 -2.02 -3.35
C LYS A 125 -18.31 -3.19 -2.71
N ARG A 126 -19.04 -4.28 -2.47
CA ARG A 126 -18.46 -5.55 -2.05
C ARG A 126 -18.15 -6.36 -3.29
N ASP A 127 -16.96 -6.94 -3.32
CA ASP A 127 -16.53 -7.82 -4.39
C ASP A 127 -15.91 -9.09 -3.79
N ALA A 128 -16.51 -10.25 -4.03
CA ALA A 128 -16.00 -11.53 -3.55
C ALA A 128 -14.53 -11.82 -3.92
N SER A 129 -13.98 -11.20 -4.97
CA SER A 129 -12.56 -11.32 -5.32
C SER A 129 -11.62 -10.65 -4.33
N GLU A 130 -12.02 -9.51 -3.77
CA GLU A 130 -11.22 -8.67 -2.87
C GLU A 130 -11.44 -9.01 -1.39
N GLU A 131 -12.48 -9.80 -1.11
CA GLU A 131 -12.87 -10.21 0.23
C GLU A 131 -11.95 -11.26 0.86
N LEU A 132 -11.86 -11.23 2.19
CA LEU A 132 -11.12 -12.21 2.98
C LEU A 132 -11.69 -13.60 2.74
N LYS A 133 -10.85 -14.62 2.86
CA LYS A 133 -11.24 -16.01 2.56
C LYS A 133 -12.35 -16.57 3.44
N GLN A 134 -12.51 -16.02 4.64
CA GLN A 134 -13.59 -16.38 5.56
C GLN A 134 -14.93 -15.82 5.10
N THR A 135 -14.96 -14.58 4.60
CA THR A 135 -16.17 -13.88 4.12
C THR A 135 -16.47 -14.18 2.65
N LYS A 136 -15.44 -14.42 1.84
CA LYS A 136 -15.52 -14.72 0.40
C LYS A 136 -16.40 -15.92 0.06
N TYR A 137 -16.41 -16.93 0.92
CA TYR A 137 -17.22 -18.14 0.72
C TYR A 137 -18.54 -18.08 1.47
N ASP A 138 -18.84 -16.98 2.16
CA ASP A 138 -20.11 -16.80 2.85
C ASP A 138 -21.23 -16.63 1.80
N PRO A 139 -22.27 -17.48 1.79
CA PRO A 139 -23.37 -17.35 0.85
C PRO A 139 -24.10 -16.01 0.96
N SER A 140 -24.10 -15.39 2.16
CA SER A 140 -24.75 -14.09 2.39
C SER A 140 -24.07 -12.96 1.62
N LEU A 141 -22.77 -13.07 1.31
CA LEU A 141 -22.03 -12.03 0.61
C LEU A 141 -22.59 -11.81 -0.79
N LYS A 142 -22.89 -12.89 -1.53
CA LYS A 142 -23.49 -12.82 -2.87
C LYS A 142 -24.91 -12.25 -2.84
N GLU A 143 -25.67 -12.52 -1.78
CA GLU A 143 -26.99 -11.94 -1.58
C GLU A 143 -26.90 -10.44 -1.30
N LEU A 144 -25.89 -10.05 -0.53
CA LEU A 144 -25.62 -8.69 -0.14
C LEU A 144 -25.11 -7.82 -1.29
N GLU A 145 -24.22 -8.35 -2.13
CA GLU A 145 -23.74 -7.71 -3.37
C GLU A 145 -24.90 -7.26 -4.28
N ARG A 146 -26.03 -8.00 -4.27
CA ARG A 146 -27.23 -7.63 -5.04
C ARG A 146 -27.82 -6.27 -4.61
N PHE A 147 -27.63 -5.88 -3.35
CA PHE A 147 -28.13 -4.62 -2.78
C PHE A 147 -27.14 -3.47 -2.91
N ASP A 148 -25.92 -3.73 -3.40
CA ASP A 148 -24.98 -2.65 -3.73
C ASP A 148 -25.50 -1.89 -4.95
N ALA A 149 -25.39 -0.55 -4.90
CA ALA A 149 -25.95 0.31 -5.93
C ALA A 149 -25.35 -0.03 -7.31
N LYS A 150 -26.22 -0.34 -8.29
CA LYS A 150 -25.84 -0.60 -9.69
C LYS A 150 -25.29 0.66 -10.34
#